data_AF-A0A1Y4EBW5-F1
#
_entry.id   AF-A0A1Y4EBW5-F1
#
_cell.length_a   1.000
_cell.length_b   1.000
_cell.length_c   1.000
_cell.angle_alpha   90.00
_cell.angle_beta   90.00
_cell.angle_gamma   90.00
#
_symmetry.space_group_name_H-M   'P 1'
#
loop_
_entity.id
_entity.type
_entity.pdbx_description
1 polymer ?
#
loop_
_entity_poly.entity_id
_entity_poly.type
_entity_poly.pdbx_seq_one_letter_code
_entity_poly.pdbx_strand_id
1 'polypeptide(L)'
;MKKRLAASLLLALFLFCIGCRPPEGVAMQSAAAQAGITPGVYVHTAREIEQAYRPRLELYEDGTCAFTVNLLSAMGRLEGLYAVDGDWLTVTVQSLDFTGFAGDDVKELTFELVGPGRLMFRGTDNPDAPYLGATEALDVFTKEEAAASSDAPQQ
;
A
#
# COMPACT_ATOMS: atom_id res chain seq x y z
N MET A 1 50.60 -42.89 -1.47
CA MET A 1 49.16 -43.19 -1.26
C MET A 1 48.41 -41.87 -1.09
N LYS A 2 47.29 -41.68 -1.83
CA LYS A 2 46.02 -40.93 -1.54
C LYS A 2 46.08 -39.75 -0.51
N LYS A 3 45.48 -38.55 -0.64
CA LYS A 3 44.38 -37.96 -1.44
C LYS A 3 44.24 -36.45 -1.08
N ARG A 4 43.94 -35.60 -2.07
CA ARG A 4 42.91 -34.53 -2.18
C ARG A 4 42.71 -33.40 -1.11
N LEU A 5 42.81 -32.17 -1.64
CA LEU A 5 41.88 -30.99 -1.61
C LEU A 5 41.34 -30.35 -0.31
N ALA A 6 41.20 -29.02 -0.45
CA ALA A 6 40.32 -28.03 0.21
C ALA A 6 40.94 -27.30 1.44
N ALA A 7 40.79 -25.98 1.64
CA ALA A 7 39.84 -25.03 1.08
C ALA A 7 40.41 -23.59 1.08
N SER A 8 40.22 -22.90 -0.05
CA SER A 8 40.17 -21.45 -0.17
C SER A 8 38.92 -20.93 0.55
N LEU A 9 39.04 -20.07 1.57
CA LEU A 9 37.88 -19.29 2.05
C LEU A 9 38.22 -18.10 2.97
N LEU A 10 39.27 -17.31 2.71
CA LEU A 10 39.51 -16.15 3.60
C LEU A 10 40.20 -14.94 2.96
N LEU A 11 39.95 -14.71 1.67
CA LEU A 11 40.51 -13.55 0.98
C LEU A 11 39.57 -13.01 -0.11
N ALA A 12 38.40 -12.46 0.26
CA ALA A 12 37.59 -11.63 -0.65
C ALA A 12 36.42 -10.88 0.03
N LEU A 13 36.56 -10.31 1.24
CA LEU A 13 35.47 -9.55 1.87
C LEU A 13 35.75 -8.06 2.14
N PHE A 14 36.77 -7.47 1.49
CA PHE A 14 37.12 -6.06 1.75
C PHE A 14 37.42 -5.22 0.49
N LEU A 15 36.90 -5.60 -0.67
CA LEU A 15 37.16 -4.88 -1.93
C LEU A 15 35.98 -4.86 -2.91
N PHE A 16 34.77 -4.51 -2.46
CA PHE A 16 33.64 -4.28 -3.39
C PHE A 16 32.63 -3.21 -2.93
N CYS A 17 33.10 -2.08 -2.38
CA CYS A 17 32.20 -0.95 -2.04
C CYS A 17 32.45 0.34 -2.83
N ILE A 18 33.26 0.31 -3.90
CA ILE A 18 33.46 1.52 -4.73
C ILE A 18 33.44 1.09 -6.20
N GLY A 19 32.24 0.95 -6.78
CA GLY A 19 32.10 0.68 -8.21
C GLY A 19 30.86 -0.12 -8.63
N CYS A 20 29.66 0.29 -8.21
CA CYS A 20 28.44 -0.13 -8.91
C CYS A 20 27.52 1.09 -9.06
N ARG A 21 27.63 1.71 -10.23
CA ARG A 21 26.58 2.51 -10.86
C ARG A 21 25.25 1.75 -10.72
N PRO A 22 24.13 2.39 -10.33
CA PRO A 22 22.87 1.68 -10.22
C PRO A 22 22.54 1.08 -11.60
N PRO A 23 22.19 -0.22 -11.69
CA PRO A 23 21.72 -0.76 -12.95
C PRO A 23 20.41 -0.06 -13.30
N GLU A 24 20.47 0.81 -14.30
CA GLU A 24 19.31 1.27 -15.07
C GLU A 24 18.56 0.02 -15.54
N GLY A 25 17.32 -0.17 -15.06
CA GLY A 25 16.49 -1.28 -15.49
C GLY A 25 16.36 -2.46 -14.52
N VAL A 26 16.47 -2.25 -13.20
CA VAL A 26 15.63 -3.08 -12.32
C VAL A 26 14.21 -2.63 -12.58
N ALA A 27 13.53 -3.33 -13.48
CA ALA A 27 12.08 -3.35 -13.46
C ALA A 27 11.69 -3.60 -12.00
N MET A 28 11.12 -2.60 -11.35
CA MET A 28 10.29 -2.79 -10.17
C MET A 28 9.21 -3.76 -10.62
N GLN A 29 9.52 -5.04 -10.52
CA GLN A 29 8.59 -6.11 -10.80
C GLN A 29 7.53 -5.95 -9.72
N SER A 30 6.39 -5.40 -10.13
CA SER A 30 5.33 -4.89 -9.25
C SER A 30 5.14 -5.84 -8.06
N ALA A 31 5.53 -5.38 -6.87
CA ALA A 31 5.35 -6.09 -5.61
C ALA A 31 3.86 -6.27 -5.28
N ALA A 32 2.97 -5.70 -6.07
CA ALA A 32 1.53 -5.61 -5.85
C ALA A 32 0.74 -6.92 -6.07
N ALA A 33 1.40 -8.07 -6.28
CA ALA A 33 0.71 -9.35 -6.46
C ALA A 33 1.09 -10.43 -5.45
N GLN A 34 1.74 -10.06 -4.34
CA GLN A 34 2.02 -10.99 -3.24
C GLN A 34 0.93 -10.91 -2.18
N ALA A 35 0.51 -12.08 -1.69
CA ALA A 35 -0.55 -12.35 -0.70
C ALA A 35 -2.03 -12.06 -1.07
N GLY A 36 -2.35 -11.53 -2.24
CA GLY A 36 -3.76 -11.31 -2.65
C GLY A 36 -4.29 -9.91 -2.34
N ILE A 37 -3.43 -9.02 -1.83
CA ILE A 37 -3.58 -7.57 -2.01
C ILE A 37 -3.22 -7.28 -3.47
N THR A 38 -4.12 -6.63 -4.20
CA THR A 38 -3.94 -6.35 -5.64
C THR A 38 -4.40 -4.93 -5.99
N PRO A 39 -3.86 -4.32 -7.06
CA PRO A 39 -4.34 -3.04 -7.56
C PRO A 39 -5.86 -3.01 -7.75
N GLY A 40 -6.45 -1.84 -7.52
CA GLY A 40 -7.89 -1.61 -7.57
C GLY A 40 -8.38 -0.70 -6.46
N VAL A 41 -9.70 -0.61 -6.35
CA VAL A 41 -10.38 0.29 -5.43
C VAL A 41 -10.90 -0.51 -4.25
N TYR A 42 -10.61 -0.05 -3.04
CA TYR A 42 -11.12 -0.59 -1.79
C TYR A 42 -11.93 0.48 -1.07
N VAL A 43 -13.16 0.18 -0.69
CA VAL A 43 -14.09 1.14 -0.08
C VAL A 43 -14.52 0.67 1.29
N HIS A 44 -14.42 1.55 2.29
CA HIS A 44 -15.02 1.30 3.59
C HIS A 44 -16.52 1.59 3.52
N THR A 45 -17.33 0.55 3.73
CA THR A 45 -18.78 0.64 3.69
C THR A 45 -19.35 0.40 5.08
N ALA A 46 -19.61 1.48 5.80
CA ALA A 46 -20.48 1.50 6.96
C ALA A 46 -21.88 1.98 6.54
N ARG A 47 -22.95 1.48 7.17
CA ARG A 47 -24.34 1.79 6.77
C ARG A 47 -24.71 3.24 7.03
N GLU A 48 -24.06 3.82 8.02
CA GLU A 48 -24.20 5.18 8.53
C GLU A 48 -23.45 6.22 7.67
N ILE A 49 -22.59 5.79 6.75
CA ILE A 49 -21.84 6.68 5.86
C ILE A 49 -22.49 6.68 4.47
N GLU A 50 -23.01 7.85 4.07
CA GLU A 50 -23.52 8.06 2.72
C GLU A 50 -22.43 7.79 1.68
N GLN A 51 -22.81 7.30 0.50
CA GLN A 51 -21.87 6.86 -0.52
C GLN A 51 -20.82 7.93 -0.88
N ALA A 52 -21.23 9.20 -0.95
CA ALA A 52 -20.35 10.32 -1.28
C ALA A 52 -19.25 10.59 -0.23
N TYR A 53 -19.42 10.08 0.99
CA TYR A 53 -18.49 10.30 2.11
C TYR A 53 -17.77 9.03 2.56
N ARG A 54 -17.81 7.96 1.76
CA ARG A 54 -17.11 6.72 2.10
C ARG A 54 -15.61 6.87 1.87
N PRO A 55 -14.76 6.56 2.87
CA PRO A 55 -13.33 6.46 2.67
C PRO A 55 -12.99 5.44 1.56
N ARG A 56 -12.04 5.78 0.70
CA ARG A 56 -11.71 5.02 -0.51
C ARG A 56 -10.21 4.97 -0.75
N LEU A 57 -9.63 3.77 -0.71
CA LEU A 57 -8.24 3.50 -1.04
C LEU A 57 -8.13 2.97 -2.47
N GLU A 58 -7.38 3.67 -3.32
CA GLU A 58 -7.09 3.31 -4.70
C GLU A 58 -5.62 2.88 -4.80
N LEU A 59 -5.38 1.63 -5.19
CA LEU A 59 -4.05 1.08 -5.44
C LEU A 59 -3.82 0.97 -6.94
N TYR A 60 -2.77 1.61 -7.46
CA TYR A 60 -2.44 1.60 -8.89
C TYR A 60 -1.34 0.57 -9.21
N GLU A 61 -1.28 0.09 -10.46
CA GLU A 61 -0.32 -0.97 -10.85
C GLU A 61 1.16 -0.56 -10.74
N ASP A 62 1.42 0.74 -10.79
CA ASP A 62 2.76 1.35 -10.71
C ASP A 62 3.29 1.49 -9.28
N GLY A 63 2.55 1.03 -8.27
CA GLY A 63 2.93 1.13 -6.85
C GLY A 63 2.56 2.46 -6.19
N THR A 64 1.85 3.35 -6.89
CA THR A 64 1.27 4.56 -6.29
C THR A 64 -0.13 4.29 -5.74
N CYS A 65 -0.58 5.12 -4.81
CA CYS A 65 -1.95 5.04 -4.30
C CYS A 65 -2.54 6.42 -4.03
N ALA A 66 -3.87 6.45 -3.98
CA ALA A 66 -4.61 7.58 -3.44
C ALA A 66 -5.61 7.11 -2.39
N PHE A 67 -5.73 7.85 -1.30
CA PHE A 67 -6.70 7.60 -0.25
C PHE A 67 -7.59 8.83 -0.09
N THR A 68 -8.86 8.68 -0.44
CA THR A 68 -9.89 9.66 -0.15
C THR A 68 -10.40 9.43 1.28
N VAL A 69 -10.28 10.44 2.12
CA VAL A 69 -10.54 10.41 3.56
C VAL A 69 -11.81 11.18 3.87
N ASN A 70 -12.66 10.64 4.73
CA ASN A 70 -13.79 11.40 5.28
C ASN A 70 -13.30 12.27 6.44
N LEU A 71 -13.42 13.59 6.32
CA LEU A 71 -13.01 14.57 7.34
C LEU A 71 -14.21 15.12 8.13
N LEU A 72 -15.34 14.40 8.13
CA LEU A 72 -16.66 14.75 8.70
C LEU A 72 -17.35 15.93 8.00
N SER A 73 -16.66 17.05 7.80
CA SER A 73 -17.20 18.25 7.14
C SER A 73 -16.89 18.34 5.66
N ALA A 74 -15.95 17.51 5.18
CA ALA A 74 -15.46 17.49 3.81
C ALA A 74 -14.82 16.14 3.48
N MET A 75 -14.37 15.98 2.24
CA MET A 75 -13.47 14.90 1.85
C MET A 75 -12.05 15.47 1.70
N GLY A 76 -11.06 14.73 2.20
CA GLY A 76 -9.65 14.99 1.96
C GLY A 76 -9.06 13.94 1.04
N ARG A 77 -7.87 14.21 0.52
CA ARG A 77 -7.09 13.31 -0.31
C ARG A 77 -5.66 13.23 0.19
N LEU A 78 -5.16 12.00 0.21
CA LEU A 78 -3.79 11.64 0.47
C LEU A 78 -3.26 10.86 -0.73
N GLU A 79 -2.03 11.15 -1.16
CA GLU A 79 -1.36 10.40 -2.22
C GLU A 79 0.00 9.88 -1.72
N GLY A 80 0.37 8.69 -2.19
CA GLY A 80 1.51 7.97 -1.63
C GLY A 80 2.06 6.87 -2.53
N LEU A 81 3.05 6.18 -2.00
CA LEU A 81 3.57 4.92 -2.53
C LEU A 81 3.11 3.80 -1.61
N TYR A 82 2.80 2.64 -2.16
CA TYR A 82 2.47 1.47 -1.35
C TYR A 82 3.43 0.30 -1.59
N ALA A 83 3.67 -0.45 -0.53
CA ALA A 83 4.42 -1.69 -0.54
C ALA A 83 3.58 -2.79 0.11
N VAL A 84 3.72 -4.02 -0.40
CA VAL A 84 3.05 -5.21 0.13
C VAL A 84 4.12 -6.17 0.65
N ASP A 85 3.98 -6.61 1.90
CA ASP A 85 4.83 -7.62 2.54
C ASP A 85 3.97 -8.64 3.28
N GLY A 86 3.81 -9.84 2.70
CA GLY A 86 2.86 -10.82 3.19
C GLY A 86 1.46 -10.22 3.26
N ASP A 87 0.78 -10.38 4.39
CA ASP A 87 -0.58 -9.85 4.60
C ASP A 87 -0.63 -8.35 4.90
N TRP A 88 0.50 -7.63 4.81
CA TRP A 88 0.58 -6.22 5.17
C TRP A 88 0.71 -5.32 3.94
N LEU A 89 -0.05 -4.23 3.94
CA LEU A 89 0.08 -3.12 3.02
C LEU A 89 0.50 -1.87 3.79
N THR A 90 1.65 -1.32 3.44
CA THR A 90 2.15 -0.06 4.00
C THR A 90 2.06 1.03 2.94
N VAL A 91 1.52 2.19 3.30
CA VAL A 91 1.48 3.39 2.44
C VAL A 91 2.41 4.44 3.02
N THR A 92 3.43 4.83 2.27
CA THR A 92 4.27 6.00 2.56
C THR A 92 3.63 7.23 1.93
N VAL A 93 3.33 8.22 2.76
CA VAL A 93 2.59 9.42 2.37
C VAL A 93 3.52 10.42 1.69
N GLN A 94 3.15 10.86 0.49
CA GLN A 94 3.90 11.86 -0.27
C GLN A 94 3.24 13.24 -0.23
N SER A 95 1.91 13.29 -0.27
CA SER A 95 1.15 14.53 -0.23
C SER A 95 -0.23 14.33 0.41
N LEU A 96 -0.77 15.44 0.91
CA LEU A 96 -2.10 15.57 1.49
C LEU A 96 -2.67 16.94 1.13
N ASP A 97 -3.98 17.03 0.91
CA ASP A 97 -4.66 18.28 0.51
C ASP A 97 -5.47 18.94 1.64
N PHE A 98 -5.38 18.41 2.85
CA PHE A 98 -6.15 18.86 4.02
C PHE A 98 -5.26 19.19 5.22
N THR A 99 -5.69 20.11 6.08
CA THR A 99 -4.95 20.51 7.30
C THR A 99 -5.94 20.80 8.42
N GLY A 100 -5.51 20.69 9.68
CA GLY A 100 -6.34 20.96 10.86
C GLY A 100 -7.27 19.80 11.24
N PHE A 101 -7.01 18.61 10.70
CA PHE A 101 -7.78 17.39 10.96
C PHE A 101 -6.86 16.31 11.53
N ALA A 102 -7.46 15.28 12.12
CA ALA A 102 -6.72 14.14 12.61
C ALA A 102 -5.92 13.44 11.50
N GLY A 103 -4.61 13.31 11.73
CA GLY A 103 -3.67 12.69 10.79
C GLY A 103 -3.24 13.62 9.65
N ASP A 104 -3.32 14.94 9.79
CA ASP A 104 -2.76 15.89 8.81
C ASP A 104 -1.22 15.97 8.83
N ASP A 105 -0.57 15.34 9.80
CA ASP A 105 0.87 15.19 9.91
C ASP A 105 1.36 13.76 9.61
N VAL A 106 0.47 12.85 9.23
CA VAL A 106 0.77 11.44 8.96
C VAL A 106 1.88 11.25 7.91
N LYS A 107 2.70 10.23 8.10
CA LYS A 107 3.78 9.85 7.17
C LYS A 107 3.62 8.42 6.67
N GLU A 108 2.95 7.57 7.43
CA GLU A 108 2.72 6.19 7.05
C GLU A 108 1.32 5.72 7.46
N LEU A 109 0.73 4.85 6.64
CA LEU A 109 -0.51 4.14 6.94
C LEU A 109 -0.27 2.64 6.83
N THR A 110 -0.92 1.85 7.68
CA THR A 110 -0.83 0.39 7.62
C THR A 110 -2.21 -0.25 7.47
N PHE A 111 -2.30 -1.23 6.57
CA PHE A 111 -3.46 -2.09 6.41
C PHE A 111 -3.04 -3.57 6.48
N GLU A 112 -3.95 -4.42 6.96
CA GLU A 112 -3.79 -5.87 6.99
C GLU A 112 -4.82 -6.55 6.08
N LEU A 113 -4.40 -7.54 5.30
CA LEU A 113 -5.28 -8.41 4.55
C LEU A 113 -5.98 -9.38 5.50
N VAL A 114 -7.29 -9.20 5.67
CA VAL A 114 -8.12 -10.01 6.58
C VAL A 114 -9.08 -10.96 5.84
N GLY A 115 -8.90 -11.06 4.54
CA GLY A 115 -9.64 -11.95 3.64
C GLY A 115 -9.51 -11.50 2.19
N PRO A 116 -9.97 -12.32 1.23
CA PRO A 116 -9.87 -11.99 -0.19
C PRO A 116 -10.49 -10.62 -0.51
N GLY A 117 -9.67 -9.68 -1.02
CA GLY A 117 -10.12 -8.32 -1.34
C GLY A 117 -10.56 -7.50 -0.14
N ARG A 118 -10.17 -7.85 1.10
CA ARG A 118 -10.55 -7.15 2.32
C ARG A 118 -9.33 -6.67 3.08
N LEU A 119 -9.19 -5.36 3.16
CA LEU A 119 -8.11 -4.69 3.87
C LEU A 119 -8.66 -4.06 5.15
N MET A 120 -8.05 -4.34 6.28
CA MET A 120 -8.38 -3.72 7.56
C MET A 120 -7.39 -2.62 7.84
N PHE A 121 -7.85 -1.39 8.08
CA PHE A 121 -6.99 -0.31 8.52
C PHE A 121 -6.45 -0.61 9.92
N ARG A 122 -5.14 -0.48 10.10
CA ARG A 122 -4.45 -0.78 11.36
C ARG A 122 -3.94 0.48 12.07
N GLY A 123 -3.83 1.58 11.34
CA GLY A 123 -3.49 2.88 11.91
C GLY A 123 -2.47 3.63 11.07
N THR A 124 -1.92 4.65 11.70
CA THR A 124 -0.91 5.57 11.17
C THR A 124 0.45 5.33 11.85
N ASP A 125 1.48 6.09 11.46
CA ASP A 125 2.75 6.16 12.20
C ASP A 125 2.67 6.85 13.56
N ASN A 126 1.51 7.44 13.91
CA ASN A 126 1.27 8.03 15.21
C ASN A 126 0.49 7.07 16.13
N PRO A 127 1.13 6.42 17.11
CA PRO A 127 0.47 5.45 17.98
C PRO A 127 -0.58 6.09 18.90
N ASP A 128 -0.48 7.39 19.18
CA ASP A 128 -1.43 8.13 20.01
C ASP A 128 -2.65 8.61 19.20
N ALA A 129 -2.56 8.60 17.87
CA ALA A 129 -3.63 8.94 16.94
C ALA A 129 -3.71 7.93 15.77
N PRO A 130 -4.13 6.68 16.04
CA PRO A 130 -4.18 5.61 15.04
C PRO A 130 -5.38 5.73 14.09
N TYR A 131 -5.82 6.95 13.79
CA TYR A 131 -6.98 7.28 12.97
C TYR A 131 -6.62 8.39 11.97
N LEU A 132 -7.33 8.42 10.85
CA LEU A 132 -7.15 9.40 9.77
C LEU A 132 -8.51 9.95 9.35
N GLY A 133 -8.78 11.21 9.68
CA GLY A 133 -10.13 11.77 9.62
C GLY A 133 -11.10 10.90 10.44
N ALA A 134 -12.12 10.35 9.78
CA ALA A 134 -13.09 9.41 10.35
C ALA A 134 -12.75 7.93 10.11
N THR A 135 -11.57 7.61 9.54
CA THR A 135 -11.12 6.22 9.39
C THR A 135 -10.46 5.78 10.68
N GLU A 136 -11.02 4.75 11.32
CA GLU A 136 -10.56 4.21 12.59
C GLU A 136 -9.88 2.85 12.41
N ALA A 137 -9.00 2.51 13.35
CA ALA A 137 -8.42 1.17 13.40
C ALA A 137 -9.54 0.12 13.41
N LEU A 138 -9.31 -0.98 12.68
CA LEU A 138 -10.26 -2.06 12.42
C LEU A 138 -11.31 -1.79 11.33
N ASP A 139 -11.37 -0.59 10.76
CA ASP A 139 -12.23 -0.32 9.61
C ASP A 139 -11.82 -1.20 8.43
N VAL A 140 -12.80 -1.93 7.88
CA VAL A 140 -12.57 -2.84 6.75
C VAL A 140 -12.98 -2.17 5.45
N PHE A 141 -12.05 -2.17 4.50
CA PHE A 141 -12.22 -1.75 3.13
C PHE A 141 -12.36 -2.99 2.25
N THR A 142 -13.42 -3.00 1.42
CA THR A 142 -13.69 -4.13 0.51
C THR A 142 -13.40 -3.70 -0.92
N LYS A 143 -12.72 -4.56 -1.66
CA LYS A 143 -12.40 -4.32 -3.07
C LYS A 143 -13.68 -4.23 -3.88
N GLU A 144 -13.82 -3.17 -4.67
CA GLU A 144 -14.89 -3.07 -5.67
C GLU A 144 -14.63 -4.10 -6.77
N GLU A 145 -15.68 -4.82 -7.19
CA GLU A 145 -15.60 -5.63 -8.40
C GLU A 145 -15.39 -4.68 -9.58
N ALA A 146 -14.39 -4.98 -10.42
CA ALA A 146 -14.28 -4.29 -11.70
C ALA A 146 -15.58 -4.55 -12.46
N ALA A 147 -16.33 -3.49 -12.77
CA ALA A 147 -17.49 -3.61 -13.63
C ALA A 147 -17.04 -4.30 -14.92
N ALA A 148 -17.56 -5.50 -15.18
CA ALA A 148 -17.31 -6.18 -16.43
C ALA A 148 -17.78 -5.22 -17.54
N SER A 149 -16.82 -4.67 -18.28
CA SER A 149 -17.10 -3.77 -19.40
C SER A 149 -18.02 -4.52 -20.34
N SER A 150 -19.30 -4.16 -20.31
CA SER A 150 -20.33 -4.77 -21.15
C SER A 150 -20.26 -4.11 -22.50
N ASP A 151 -19.11 -4.23 -23.16
CA ASP A 151 -18.96 -3.88 -24.57
C ASP A 151 -19.33 -5.11 -25.39
N ALA A 152 -20.62 -5.43 -25.37
CA ALA A 152 -21.20 -6.33 -26.35
C ALA A 152 -21.45 -5.50 -27.61
N PRO A 153 -20.84 -5.83 -28.76
CA PRO A 153 -21.18 -5.16 -30.01
C PRO A 153 -22.65 -5.42 -30.31
N GLN A 154 -23.45 -4.35 -30.40
CA GLN A 154 -24.79 -4.44 -30.95
C GLN A 154 -24.67 -4.92 -32.40
N GLN A 155 -25.23 -6.09 -32.68
CA GLN A 155 -25.37 -6.65 -34.02
C GLN A 155 -26.44 -5.88 -34.82
#